data_AF-W1YJ06-F1
#
_entry.id   AF-W1YJ06-F1
#
_cell.length_a   1.000
_cell.length_b   1.000
_cell.length_c   1.000
_cell.angle_alpha   90.00
_cell.angle_beta   90.00
_cell.angle_gamma   90.00
#
_symmetry.space_group_name_H-M   'P 1'
#
loop_
_entity.id
_entity.type
_entity.pdbx_description
1 polymer ?
#
loop_
_entity_poly.entity_id
_entity_poly.type
_entity_poly.pdbx_seq_one_letter_code
_entity_poly.pdbx_strand_id
1 'polypeptide(L)' 'MIGVIYWSGTGNTEQMAQAVAEGIKAAGQEVEVKSVSEVSVDDAAAYEKLALGCADMGAEQLE' A
#
# COMPACT_ATOMS: atom_id res chain seq x y z
N MET A 1 5.56 12.37 -4.39
CA MET A 1 4.29 11.61 -4.24
C MET A 1 4.57 10.26 -3.59
N ILE A 2 3.73 9.81 -2.67
CA ILE A 2 3.92 8.55 -1.91
C ILE A 2 2.95 7.47 -2.42
N GLY A 3 3.46 6.31 -2.79
CA GLY A 3 2.64 5.16 -3.16
C GLY A 3 2.43 4.23 -1.97
N VAL A 4 1.18 3.98 -1.58
CA VAL A 4 0.82 2.95 -0.61
C VAL A 4 0.30 1.75 -1.41
N ILE A 5 1.14 0.73 -1.54
CA ILE A 5 0.79 -0.49 -2.25
C ILE A 5 0.45 -1.55 -1.22
N TYR A 6 -0.72 -2.17 -1.37
CA TYR A 6 -1.15 -3.20 -0.43
C TYR A 6 -1.64 -4.47 -1.13
N TRP A 7 -1.55 -5.59 -0.44
CA TRP A 7 -2.27 -6.81 -0.78
C TRP A 7 -3.19 -7.20 0.36
N SER A 8 -4.45 -7.50 0.04
CA SER A 8 -5.49 -7.80 1.03
C SER A 8 -6.44 -8.86 0.49
N GLY A 9 -6.48 -10.03 1.11
CA GLY A 9 -7.43 -11.08 0.77
C GLY A 9 -8.85 -10.81 1.31
N THR A 10 -8.95 -10.33 2.55
CA THR A 10 -10.23 -10.17 3.28
C THR A 10 -10.58 -8.71 3.63
N GLY A 11 -9.80 -7.73 3.15
CA GLY A 11 -10.07 -6.30 3.36
C GLY A 11 -9.42 -5.67 4.60
N ASN A 12 -8.75 -6.44 5.46
CA ASN A 12 -8.13 -5.89 6.68
C ASN A 12 -6.92 -4.98 6.37
N THR A 13 -6.02 -5.43 5.50
CA THR A 13 -4.82 -4.66 5.12
C THR A 13 -5.20 -3.46 4.25
N GLU A 14 -6.29 -3.53 3.48
CA GLU A 14 -6.84 -2.39 2.76
C GLU A 14 -7.25 -1.26 3.71
N GLN A 15 -7.99 -1.58 4.78
CA GLN A 15 -8.39 -0.60 5.78
C GLN A 15 -7.17 0.05 6.46
N MET A 16 -6.13 -0.74 6.74
CA MET A 16 -4.88 -0.21 7.28
C MET A 16 -4.16 0.70 6.27
N ALA A 17 -4.11 0.32 5.00
CA ALA A 17 -3.51 1.12 3.94
C ALA A 17 -4.24 2.47 3.75
N GLN A 18 -5.57 2.47 3.84
CA GLN A 18 -6.37 3.70 3.82
C GLN A 18 -6.06 4.60 5.01
N ALA A 19 -5.99 4.05 6.24
CA ALA A 19 -5.64 4.83 7.43
C ALA A 19 -4.23 5.44 7.34
N VAL A 20 -3.26 4.69 6.79
CA VAL A 20 -1.91 5.21 6.52
C VAL A 20 -1.96 6.35 5.51
N ALA A 21 -2.74 6.21 4.45
CA ALA A 21 -2.92 7.25 3.45
C ALA A 21 -3.57 8.51 4.02
N GLU A 22 -4.56 8.39 4.89
CA GLU A 22 -5.13 9.54 5.60
C GLU A 22 -4.09 10.26 6.46
N GLY A 23 -3.23 9.51 7.17
CA GLY A 23 -2.12 10.09 7.92
C GLY A 23 -1.12 10.85 7.04
N ILE A 24 -0.81 10.32 5.86
CA ILE A 24 0.08 10.96 4.89
C ILE A 24 -0.56 12.24 4.32
N LYS A 25 -1.86 12.21 3.99
CA LYS A 25 -2.62 13.39 3.55
C LYS A 25 -2.67 14.45 4.65
N ALA A 26 -2.88 14.06 5.90
CA ALA A 26 -2.90 14.95 7.05
C ALA A 26 -1.53 15.62 7.29
N ALA A 27 -0.44 14.94 6.93
CA ALA A 27 0.91 15.51 6.93
C ALA A 27 1.19 16.47 5.75
N GLY A 28 0.19 16.72 4.89
CA GLY A 28 0.31 17.62 3.74
C GLY A 28 1.02 17.01 2.54
N GLN A 29 1.09 15.68 2.46
CA GLN A 29 1.73 14.99 1.35
C GLN A 29 0.70 14.29 0.45
N GLU A 30 1.00 14.23 -0.85
CA GLU A 30 0.18 13.48 -1.80
C GLU A 30 0.47 11.98 -1.73
N VAL A 31 -0.60 11.20 -1.66
CA VAL A 31 -0.56 9.74 -1.55
C VAL A 31 -1.54 9.08 -2.49
N GLU A 32 -1.10 7.99 -3.11
CA GLU A 32 -1.92 7.12 -3.94
C GLU A 32 -1.96 5.73 -3.32
N VAL A 33 -3.16 5.18 -3.14
CA VAL A 33 -3.37 3.84 -2.56
C VAL A 33 -3.79 2.91 -3.68
N LYS A 34 -3.02 1.86 -3.93
CA LYS A 34 -3.31 0.87 -4.97
C LYS A 34 -3.10 -0.55 -4.47
N SER A 35 -3.87 -1.49 -5.01
CA SER A 35 -3.58 -2.90 -4.76
C SER A 35 -2.35 -3.33 -5.58
N VAL A 36 -1.55 -4.26 -5.05
CA VAL A 36 -0.37 -4.79 -5.77
C VAL A 36 -0.75 -5.41 -7.12
N SER A 37 -1.98 -5.92 -7.25
CA SER A 37 -2.51 -6.49 -8.50
C SER A 37 -2.73 -5.44 -9.59
N GLU A 38 -2.80 -4.16 -9.22
CA GLU A 38 -3.07 -3.03 -10.12
C GLU A 38 -1.84 -2.14 -10.33
N VAL A 39 -0.69 -2.51 -9.75
CA VAL A 39 0.55 -1.74 -9.84
C VAL A 39 1.60 -2.49 -10.64
N SER A 40 2.10 -1.84 -11.68
CA SER A 40 3.27 -2.29 -12.44
C SER A 40 4.56 -1.91 -11.69
N VAL A 41 5.66 -2.61 -11.97
CA VAL A 41 6.98 -2.26 -11.40
C VAL A 41 7.39 -0.84 -11.81
N ASP A 42 7.08 -0.42 -13.03
CA ASP A 42 7.32 0.94 -13.53
C ASP A 42 6.51 2.00 -12.77
N ASP A 43 5.24 1.71 -12.44
CA ASP A 43 4.40 2.60 -11.63
C ASP A 43 4.95 2.72 -10.20
N ALA A 44 5.39 1.60 -9.61
CA ALA A 44 6.03 1.61 -8.29
C ALA A 44 7.32 2.44 -8.30
N ALA A 45 8.12 2.34 -9.37
CA ALA A 45 9.38 3.08 -9.53
C ALA A 45 9.19 4.59 -9.74
N ALA A 46 7.99 5.04 -10.13
CA ALA A 46 7.66 6.44 -10.31
C ALA A 46 7.42 7.19 -8.99
N TYR A 47 7.17 6.48 -7.88
CA TYR A 47 6.96 7.10 -6.57
C TYR A 47 8.28 7.47 -5.88
N GLU A 48 8.31 8.63 -5.22
CA GLU A 48 9.48 9.06 -4.43
C GLU A 48 9.64 8.24 -3.14
N LYS A 49 8.52 7.76 -2.60
CA LYS A 49 8.48 6.91 -1.41
C LYS A 49 7.38 5.86 -1.57
N LEU A 50 7.66 4.65 -1.11
CA LEU A 50 6.72 3.53 -1.15
C LEU A 50 6.46 3.00 0.25
N ALA A 51 5.19 2.79 0.58
CA ALA A 51 4.76 2.02 1.73
C ALA A 51 4.12 0.71 1.22
N LEU A 52 4.69 -0.43 1.62
CA LEU A 52 4.23 -1.75 1.19
C LEU A 52 3.55 -2.45 2.35
N GLY A 53 2.28 -2.85 2.16
CA GLY A 53 1.51 -3.60 3.14
C GLY A 53 1.10 -4.97 2.62
N CYS A 54 1.52 -6.04 3.27
CA CYS A 54 1.04 -7.38 2.95
C CYS A 54 0.25 -7.93 4.15
N ALA A 55 -0.93 -8.50 3.90
CA ALA A 55 -1.57 -9.34 4.89
C ALA A 55 -0.70 -10.59 5.13
N ASP A 56 -0.53 -10.98 6.39
CA ASP A 56 0.12 -12.26 6.71
C ASP A 56 -0.72 -13.40 6.09
N MET A 57 -0.12 -14.18 5.19
CA MET A 57 -0.78 -15.29 4.51
C MET A 57 -0.37 -16.60 5.20
N GLY A 58 -0.96 -16.88 6.37
CA GLY A 58 -0.73 -18.13 7.10
C GLY A 58 0.16 -17.96 8.33
N ALA A 59 1.18 -18.82 8.48
CA ALA A 59 2.13 -18.83 9.60
C ALA A 59 3.47 -18.20 9.18
N GLU A 60 3.50 -16.88 8.97
CA GLU A 60 4.69 -16.13 8.53
C GLU A 60 5.29 -16.60 7.19
N GLN A 61 4.47 -17.04 6.23
CA GLN A 61 4.94 -17.47 4.91
C GLN A 61 4.30 -16.63 3.79
N LEU A 62 5.13 -15.99 2.97
CA LEU A 62 4.72 -15.28 1.76
C LEU A 62 4.76 -16.27 0.58
N GLU A 63 3.62 -16.52 -0.08
CA GLU A 63 3.54 -17.22 -1.38
C GLU A 63 3.37 -16.21 -2.53
#